data_AF-B1Y7P4-F1
#
_entry.id   AF-B1Y7P4-F1
#
_cell.length_a   1.000
_cell.length_b   1.000
_cell.length_c   1.000
_cell.angle_alpha   90.00
_cell.angle_beta   90.00
_cell.angle_gamma   90.00
#
_symmetry.space_group_name_H-M   'P 1'
#
loop_
_entity.id
_entity.type
_entity.pdbx_description
1 polymer ?
#
loop_
_entity_poly.entity_id
_entity_poly.type
_entity_poly.pdbx_seq_one_letter_code
_entity_poly.pdbx_strand_id
1 'polypeptide(L)'
;MTLLLALSTWLTALAIAVALEQSLSGLARLYRLRREPMVSDRHTAAFYQRSLLTWASADVRRLWLGLIAAATCGWLAWLAHPLWALAATAALLGSLAWDLATWECVAVSRWQVAWRRGWRRSVRRLPTAQVARVHVIARARSARHGWLARLHGRALGTCCLALELHNGRAVKLPRTGGWAGRRSVEQASVFLRQRQLETAQERRENAREQRRAERRARRLIPEASEMRLKREIVALRAARSHNERQRAMTRFHELPPPERNPSVSDTLMLT
;
A
#
# COMPACT_ATOMS: atom_id res chain seq x y z
N MET A 1 1.99 -48.19 32.84
CA MET A 1 2.44 -46.85 33.31
C MET A 1 3.61 -46.30 32.48
N THR A 2 4.60 -47.11 32.12
CA THR A 2 5.79 -46.72 31.33
C THR A 2 5.49 -46.14 29.94
N LEU A 3 4.52 -46.70 29.20
CA LEU A 3 4.14 -46.19 27.87
C LEU A 3 3.57 -44.77 27.89
N LEU A 4 2.79 -44.43 28.93
CA LEU A 4 2.21 -43.09 29.05
C LEU A 4 3.29 -42.03 29.35
N LEU A 5 4.30 -42.40 30.14
CA LEU A 5 5.46 -41.54 30.43
C LEU A 5 6.38 -41.37 29.22
N ALA A 6 6.60 -42.44 28.45
CA ALA A 6 7.35 -42.38 27.20
C ALA A 6 6.65 -41.47 26.18
N LEU A 7 5.34 -41.62 26.02
CA LEU A 7 4.54 -40.78 25.13
C LEU A 7 4.53 -39.32 25.58
N SER A 8 4.36 -39.05 26.89
CA SER A 8 4.33 -37.67 27.40
C SER A 8 5.67 -36.97 27.22
N THR A 9 6.79 -37.63 27.52
CA THR A 9 8.15 -37.10 27.33
C THR A 9 8.51 -36.90 25.86
N TRP A 10 8.01 -37.76 24.98
CA TRP A 10 8.18 -37.57 23.54
C TRP A 10 7.37 -36.36 23.03
N LEU A 11 6.13 -36.20 23.48
CA LEU A 11 5.29 -35.06 23.14
C LEU A 11 5.86 -33.73 23.67
N THR A 12 6.45 -33.72 24.86
CA THR A 12 7.13 -32.52 25.38
C THR A 12 8.37 -32.18 24.54
N ALA A 13 9.18 -33.18 24.15
CA ALA A 13 10.30 -32.95 23.23
C ALA A 13 9.84 -32.37 21.88
N LEU A 14 8.73 -32.86 21.33
CA LEU A 14 8.12 -32.31 20.12
C LEU A 14 7.65 -30.87 20.30
N ALA A 15 6.98 -30.55 21.42
CA ALA A 15 6.53 -29.21 21.72
C ALA A 15 7.71 -28.22 21.83
N ILE A 16 8.81 -28.64 22.47
CA ILE A 16 10.04 -27.85 22.57
C ILE A 16 10.64 -27.61 21.18
N ALA A 17 10.75 -28.65 20.34
CA ALA A 17 11.29 -28.53 18.99
C ALA A 17 10.47 -27.53 18.14
N VAL A 18 9.13 -27.60 18.20
CA VAL A 18 8.22 -26.68 17.51
C VAL A 18 8.40 -25.25 18.04
N ALA A 19 8.44 -25.06 19.36
CA ALA A 19 8.57 -23.74 19.97
C ALA A 19 9.92 -23.07 19.61
N LEU A 20 10.99 -23.86 19.60
CA LEU A 20 12.33 -23.39 19.26
C LEU A 20 12.42 -23.03 17.78
N GLU A 21 11.90 -23.88 16.87
CA GLU A 21 11.82 -23.54 15.44
C GLU A 21 11.02 -22.26 15.22
N GLN A 22 9.83 -22.12 15.83
CA GLN A 22 8.99 -20.92 15.67
C GLN A 22 9.66 -19.64 16.19
N SER A 23 10.41 -19.75 17.29
CA SER A 23 11.14 -18.61 17.85
C SER A 23 12.31 -18.20 16.93
N LEU A 24 13.11 -19.17 16.47
CA LEU A 24 14.23 -18.91 15.58
C LEU A 24 13.78 -18.41 14.20
N SER A 25 12.75 -19.03 13.61
CA SER A 25 12.21 -18.60 12.33
C SER A 25 11.55 -17.23 12.45
N GLY A 26 10.84 -16.96 13.54
CA GLY A 26 10.30 -15.64 13.88
C GLY A 26 11.39 -14.55 13.93
N LEU A 27 12.47 -14.79 14.67
CA LEU A 27 13.62 -13.87 14.78
C LEU A 27 14.31 -13.65 13.43
N ALA A 28 14.59 -14.72 12.69
CA ALA A 28 15.22 -14.64 11.37
C ALA A 28 14.36 -13.85 10.37
N ARG A 29 13.05 -14.09 10.35
CA ARG A 29 12.09 -13.36 9.51
C ARG A 29 12.00 -11.89 9.90
N LEU A 30 11.92 -11.58 11.20
CA LEU A 30 11.86 -10.21 11.72
C LEU A 30 13.13 -9.43 11.34
N TYR A 31 14.29 -10.02 11.63
CA TYR A 31 15.59 -9.46 11.30
C TYR A 31 15.71 -9.15 9.81
N ARG A 32 15.31 -10.10 8.97
CA ARG A 32 15.34 -9.88 7.53
C ARG A 32 14.38 -8.81 7.08
N LEU A 33 13.14 -8.82 7.54
CA LEU A 33 12.19 -7.78 7.16
C LEU A 33 12.76 -6.41 7.52
N ARG A 34 13.48 -6.28 8.65
CA ARG A 34 14.12 -5.02 9.07
C ARG A 34 15.21 -4.58 8.08
N ARG A 35 16.02 -5.50 7.56
CA ARG A 35 17.03 -5.20 6.53
C ARG A 35 16.43 -4.90 5.15
N GLU A 36 15.41 -5.67 4.76
CA GLU A 36 14.76 -5.61 3.46
C GLU A 36 13.26 -5.40 3.65
N PRO A 37 12.81 -4.16 3.93
CA PRO A 37 11.38 -3.88 4.06
C PRO A 37 10.66 -4.13 2.74
N MET A 38 9.62 -4.97 2.76
CA MET A 38 8.80 -5.25 1.58
C MET A 38 7.99 -4.01 1.14
N VAL A 39 7.65 -3.18 2.11
CA VAL A 39 6.93 -1.92 1.97
C VAL A 39 7.64 -0.91 2.86
N SER A 40 7.82 0.32 2.37
CA SER A 40 8.43 1.43 3.10
C SER A 40 7.69 1.78 4.38
N ASP A 41 6.36 1.79 4.35
CA ASP A 41 5.51 2.14 5.48
C ASP A 41 4.93 0.90 6.15
N ARG A 42 5.49 0.50 7.30
CA ARG A 42 5.05 -0.68 8.06
C ARG A 42 3.85 -0.43 8.95
N HIS A 43 3.69 0.79 9.47
CA HIS A 43 2.65 1.09 10.44
C HIS A 43 1.26 1.14 9.79
N THR A 44 1.20 1.44 8.50
CA THR A 44 -0.03 1.52 7.72
C THR A 44 -0.27 0.29 6.83
N ALA A 45 0.56 -0.76 6.95
CA ALA A 45 0.47 -1.93 6.09
C ALA A 45 -0.12 -3.15 6.82
N ALA A 46 -0.99 -3.88 6.13
CA ALA A 46 -1.49 -5.16 6.59
C ALA A 46 -0.56 -6.29 6.14
N PHE A 47 -0.18 -7.18 7.05
CA PHE A 47 0.71 -8.30 6.77
C PHE A 47 0.04 -9.63 7.07
N TYR A 48 0.29 -10.61 6.22
CA TYR A 48 0.00 -11.99 6.55
C TYR A 48 1.09 -12.93 6.02
N GLN A 49 1.32 -14.02 6.77
CA GLN A 49 2.36 -14.99 6.48
C GLN A 49 1.77 -16.39 6.41
N ARG A 50 2.50 -17.32 5.77
CA ARG A 50 2.17 -18.74 5.82
C ARG A 50 2.27 -19.26 7.26
N SER A 51 1.21 -19.89 7.74
CA SER A 51 1.18 -20.57 9.05
C SER A 51 1.68 -22.00 8.94
N LEU A 52 2.36 -22.51 9.97
CA LEU A 52 2.72 -23.93 10.14
C LEU A 52 1.51 -24.88 10.09
N LEU A 53 0.31 -24.38 10.31
CA LEU A 53 -0.91 -25.18 10.37
C LEU A 53 -1.56 -25.33 8.99
N THR A 54 -0.85 -24.96 7.92
CA THR A 54 -1.26 -25.25 6.53
C THR A 54 -0.92 -26.67 6.10
N TRP A 55 -1.55 -27.65 6.76
CA TRP A 55 -1.39 -29.10 6.49
C TRP A 55 -1.60 -29.52 5.03
N ALA A 56 -2.37 -28.74 4.27
CA ALA A 56 -2.60 -28.99 2.85
C ALA A 56 -1.32 -28.83 1.99
N SER A 57 -0.36 -28.01 2.43
CA SER A 57 0.86 -27.75 1.66
C SER A 57 1.90 -28.85 1.88
N ALA A 58 2.56 -29.28 0.78
CA ALA A 58 3.60 -30.30 0.86
C ALA A 58 4.83 -29.80 1.63
N ASP A 59 5.16 -28.50 1.51
CA ASP A 59 6.29 -27.90 2.19
C ASP A 59 6.15 -27.94 3.71
N VAL A 60 4.94 -27.69 4.23
CA VAL A 60 4.65 -27.77 5.67
C VAL A 60 4.67 -29.22 6.15
N ARG A 61 4.23 -30.19 5.33
CA ARG A 61 4.38 -31.60 5.71
C ARG A 61 5.85 -32.01 5.86
N ARG A 62 6.72 -31.56 4.96
CA ARG A 62 8.18 -31.80 5.06
C ARG A 62 8.77 -31.14 6.31
N LEU A 63 8.30 -29.95 6.65
CA LEU A 63 8.70 -29.27 7.88
C LEU A 63 8.31 -30.07 9.13
N TRP A 64 7.06 -30.54 9.20
CA TRP A 64 6.60 -31.40 10.30
C TRP A 64 7.38 -32.72 10.40
N LEU A 65 7.71 -33.34 9.27
CA LEU A 65 8.57 -34.53 9.26
C LEU A 65 9.94 -34.23 9.88
N GLY A 66 10.55 -33.08 9.53
CA GLY A 66 11.81 -32.63 10.13
C GLY A 66 11.69 -32.38 11.64
N LEU A 67 10.60 -31.76 12.10
CA LEU A 67 10.35 -31.51 13.52
C LEU A 67 10.11 -32.81 14.30
N ILE A 68 9.38 -33.77 13.73
CA ILE A 68 9.20 -35.10 14.31
C ILE A 68 10.53 -35.85 14.39
N ALA A 69 11.35 -35.79 13.35
CA ALA A 69 12.70 -36.36 13.35
C ALA A 69 13.60 -35.71 14.41
N ALA A 70 13.56 -34.39 14.54
CA ALA A 70 14.31 -33.67 15.58
C ALA A 70 13.85 -34.05 16.99
N ALA A 71 12.53 -34.13 17.22
CA ALA A 71 11.95 -34.52 18.51
C ALA A 71 12.27 -35.97 18.89
N THR A 72 12.14 -36.90 17.95
CA THR A 72 12.48 -38.32 18.15
C THR A 72 13.97 -38.49 18.47
N CYS A 73 14.87 -37.85 17.72
CA CYS A 73 16.30 -37.89 18.00
C CYS A 73 16.63 -37.23 19.35
N GLY A 74 16.02 -36.10 19.68
CA GLY A 74 16.23 -35.42 20.96
C GLY A 74 15.77 -36.27 22.15
N TRP A 75 14.63 -36.93 22.01
CA TRP A 75 14.12 -37.88 22.99
C TRP A 75 15.03 -39.11 23.15
N LEU A 76 15.55 -39.66 22.05
CA LEU A 76 16.55 -40.74 22.08
C LEU A 76 17.89 -40.30 22.68
N ALA A 77 18.29 -39.04 22.50
CA ALA A 77 19.50 -38.49 23.10
C ALA A 77 19.41 -38.47 24.63
N TRP A 78 18.22 -38.18 25.16
CA TRP A 78 17.94 -38.21 26.59
C TRP A 78 17.97 -39.62 27.17
N LEU A 79 17.46 -40.62 26.42
CA LEU A 79 17.28 -41.98 26.92
C LEU A 79 18.45 -42.93 26.66
N ALA A 80 19.16 -42.76 25.55
CA ALA A 80 20.10 -43.77 25.05
C ALA A 80 21.53 -43.24 24.95
N HIS A 81 21.78 -42.24 24.09
CA HIS A 81 23.15 -41.80 23.80
C HIS A 81 23.24 -40.34 23.35
N PRO A 82 24.19 -39.54 23.88
CA PRO A 82 24.30 -38.11 23.57
C PRO A 82 24.59 -37.81 22.09
N LEU A 83 25.13 -38.75 21.32
CA LEU A 83 25.33 -38.58 19.87
C LEU A 83 24.02 -38.30 19.11
N TRP A 84 22.88 -38.78 19.59
CA TRP A 84 21.58 -38.45 19.00
C TRP A 84 21.24 -36.95 19.10
N ALA A 85 21.88 -36.20 20.01
CA ALA A 85 21.71 -34.75 20.10
C ALA A 85 22.24 -34.04 18.84
N LEU A 86 23.32 -34.55 18.23
CA LEU A 86 23.83 -34.04 16.96
C LEU A 86 22.82 -34.26 15.83
N ALA A 87 22.23 -35.45 15.76
CA ALA A 87 21.18 -35.77 14.79
C ALA A 87 19.92 -34.89 15.00
N ALA A 88 19.53 -34.67 16.27
CA ALA A 88 18.41 -33.80 16.63
C ALA A 88 18.66 -32.35 16.17
N THR A 89 19.87 -31.84 16.41
CA THR A 89 20.26 -30.48 16.02
C THR A 89 20.32 -30.34 14.51
N ALA A 90 20.88 -31.33 13.80
CA ALA A 90 20.92 -31.34 12.34
C ALA A 90 19.51 -31.37 11.72
N ALA A 91 18.62 -32.21 12.24
CA ALA A 91 17.22 -32.27 11.80
C ALA A 91 16.48 -30.95 12.06
N LEU A 92 16.69 -30.34 13.23
CA LEU A 92 16.12 -29.05 13.59
C LEU A 92 16.63 -27.92 12.67
N LEU A 93 17.94 -27.83 12.44
CA LEU A 93 18.53 -26.84 11.53
C LEU A 93 18.07 -27.05 10.08
N GLY A 94 17.97 -28.30 9.63
CA GLY A 94 17.42 -28.64 8.32
C GLY A 94 15.95 -28.19 8.18
N SER A 95 15.15 -28.40 9.22
CA SER A 95 13.75 -27.94 9.28
C SER A 95 13.65 -26.41 9.23
N LEU A 96 14.51 -25.71 9.98
CA LEU A 96 14.58 -24.26 10.02
C LEU A 96 15.00 -23.69 8.65
N ALA A 97 16.04 -24.26 8.05
CA ALA A 97 16.50 -23.88 6.72
C ALA A 97 15.42 -24.10 5.66
N TRP A 98 14.70 -25.21 5.74
CA TRP A 98 13.57 -25.52 4.85
C TRP A 98 12.41 -24.54 5.02
N ASP A 99 12.05 -24.21 6.26
CA ASP A 99 11.00 -23.24 6.54
C ASP A 99 11.36 -21.86 6.01
N LEU A 100 12.58 -21.37 6.29
CA LEU A 100 13.06 -20.09 5.75
C LEU A 100 13.11 -20.11 4.22
N ALA A 101 13.58 -21.21 3.61
CA ALA A 101 13.65 -21.35 2.16
C ALA A 101 12.26 -21.33 1.50
N THR A 102 11.23 -21.87 2.16
CA THR A 102 9.86 -21.96 1.64
C THR A 102 8.93 -20.88 2.21
N TRP A 103 9.44 -19.97 3.03
CA TRP A 103 8.66 -18.95 3.72
C TRP A 103 7.97 -18.00 2.75
N GLU A 104 6.65 -17.86 2.86
CA GLU A 104 5.87 -16.92 2.07
C GLU A 104 5.27 -15.82 2.94
N CYS A 105 5.38 -14.59 2.46
CA CYS A 105 4.89 -13.39 3.14
C CYS A 105 4.21 -12.46 2.14
N VAL A 106 3.15 -11.80 2.58
CA VAL A 106 2.43 -10.78 1.84
C VAL A 106 2.32 -9.53 2.71
N ALA A 107 2.61 -8.40 2.09
CA ALA A 107 2.51 -7.07 2.67
C ALA A 107 1.60 -6.24 1.76
N VAL A 108 0.57 -5.66 2.34
CA VAL A 108 -0.40 -4.82 1.65
C VAL A 108 -0.25 -3.41 2.20
N SER A 109 0.08 -2.46 1.34
CA SER A 109 0.19 -1.05 1.69
C SER A 109 -0.82 -0.21 0.93
N ARG A 110 -0.88 1.09 1.25
CA ARG A 110 -1.72 2.06 0.52
C ARG A 110 -1.44 2.04 -0.99
N TRP A 111 -0.17 1.93 -1.37
CA TRP A 111 0.27 2.14 -2.76
C TRP A 111 0.54 0.84 -3.52
N GLN A 112 0.91 -0.22 -2.81
CA GLN A 112 1.32 -1.47 -3.43
C GLN A 112 0.98 -2.70 -2.58
N VAL A 113 0.74 -3.82 -3.27
CA VAL A 113 0.75 -5.16 -2.71
C VAL A 113 2.08 -5.81 -3.06
N ALA A 114 2.87 -6.14 -2.04
CA ALA A 114 4.14 -6.82 -2.19
C ALA A 114 4.05 -8.24 -1.63
N TRP A 115 4.64 -9.23 -2.32
CA TRP A 115 4.75 -10.58 -1.80
C TRP A 115 6.11 -11.19 -2.11
N ARG A 116 6.53 -12.11 -1.24
CA ARG A 116 7.76 -12.89 -1.38
C ARG A 116 7.45 -14.36 -1.21
N ARG A 117 8.12 -15.22 -1.99
CA ARG A 117 8.03 -16.68 -1.90
C ARG A 117 9.42 -17.27 -1.72
N GLY A 118 9.78 -17.52 -0.47
CA GLY A 118 11.03 -18.11 -0.06
C GLY A 118 12.15 -17.10 0.20
N TRP A 119 13.23 -17.59 0.82
CA TRP A 119 14.33 -16.72 1.23
C TRP A 119 15.14 -16.16 0.05
N ARG A 120 15.34 -16.92 -1.01
CA ARG A 120 16.23 -16.49 -2.12
C ARG A 120 15.52 -15.70 -3.22
N ARG A 121 14.18 -15.60 -3.19
CA ARG A 121 13.42 -14.99 -4.29
C ARG A 121 13.20 -13.49 -4.08
N SER A 122 13.22 -12.75 -5.19
CA SER A 122 12.93 -11.32 -5.23
C SER A 122 11.50 -11.02 -4.78
N VAL A 123 11.33 -9.84 -4.19
CA VAL A 123 10.01 -9.32 -3.79
C VAL A 123 9.26 -8.91 -5.06
N ARG A 124 8.09 -9.50 -5.28
CA ARG A 124 7.18 -9.07 -6.34
C ARG A 124 6.30 -7.95 -5.81
N ARG A 125 6.08 -6.93 -6.63
CA ARG A 125 5.31 -5.74 -6.27
C ARG A 125 4.22 -5.53 -7.30
N LEU A 126 3.03 -5.18 -6.83
CA LEU A 126 1.89 -4.85 -7.66
C LEU A 126 1.29 -3.54 -7.14
N PRO A 127 1.21 -2.47 -7.96
CA PRO A 127 0.55 -1.24 -7.55
C PRO A 127 -0.93 -1.48 -7.23
N THR A 128 -1.41 -0.91 -6.12
CA THR A 128 -2.83 -1.04 -5.71
C THR A 128 -3.77 -0.47 -6.77
N ALA A 129 -3.33 0.55 -7.52
CA ALA A 129 -4.08 1.14 -8.62
C ALA A 129 -4.33 0.17 -9.80
N GLN A 130 -3.58 -0.92 -9.92
CA GLN A 130 -3.80 -1.95 -10.95
C GLN A 130 -4.84 -3.00 -10.52
N VAL A 131 -5.19 -3.04 -9.23
CA VAL A 131 -6.13 -4.01 -8.66
C VAL A 131 -7.56 -3.54 -8.93
N ALA A 132 -8.30 -4.31 -9.72
CA ALA A 132 -9.70 -4.10 -10.00
C ALA A 132 -10.59 -4.67 -8.88
N ARG A 133 -10.37 -5.93 -8.48
CA ARG A 133 -11.20 -6.61 -7.48
C ARG A 133 -10.36 -7.45 -6.52
N VAL A 134 -10.90 -7.63 -5.31
CA VAL A 134 -10.26 -8.37 -4.23
C VAL A 134 -11.16 -9.50 -3.75
N HIS A 135 -10.70 -10.73 -3.93
CA HIS A 135 -11.39 -11.95 -3.55
C HIS A 135 -10.65 -12.68 -2.44
N VAL A 136 -11.37 -13.07 -1.39
CA VAL A 136 -10.85 -13.97 -0.36
C VAL A 136 -11.30 -15.37 -0.72
N ILE A 137 -10.33 -16.23 -1.05
CA ILE A 137 -10.58 -17.62 -1.40
C ILE A 137 -10.24 -18.47 -0.18
N ALA A 138 -11.28 -18.91 0.54
CA ALA A 138 -11.16 -19.92 1.58
C ALA A 138 -11.50 -21.29 0.99
N ARG A 139 -10.52 -22.19 0.94
CA ARG A 139 -10.73 -23.59 0.58
C ARG A 139 -10.82 -24.40 1.86
N ALA A 140 -12.00 -24.90 2.17
CA ALA A 140 -12.15 -25.94 3.19
C ALA A 140 -11.31 -27.16 2.77
N ARG A 141 -10.70 -27.84 3.74
CA ARG A 141 -10.11 -29.14 3.47
C ARG A 141 -11.25 -30.06 3.06
N SER A 142 -11.19 -30.63 1.85
CA SER A 142 -12.06 -31.75 1.49
C SER A 142 -11.72 -32.87 2.48
N ALA A 143 -12.55 -33.03 3.51
CA ALA A 143 -12.42 -34.17 4.39
C ALA A 143 -12.96 -35.35 3.58
N ARG A 144 -12.08 -36.28 3.20
CA ARG A 144 -12.48 -37.63 2.78
C ARG A 144 -13.37 -38.34 3.83
N HIS A 145 -13.44 -37.79 5.05
CA HIS A 145 -14.33 -38.24 6.12
C HIS A 145 -15.28 -37.11 6.51
N GLY A 146 -16.56 -37.24 6.13
CA GLY A 146 -17.59 -36.20 6.22
C GLY A 146 -17.84 -35.61 7.62
N TRP A 147 -17.44 -36.30 8.69
CA TRP A 147 -17.62 -35.83 10.07
C TRP A 147 -16.62 -34.73 10.47
N LEU A 148 -15.34 -34.86 10.10
CA LEU A 148 -14.31 -33.84 10.36
C LEU A 148 -14.51 -32.56 9.53
N ALA A 149 -15.08 -32.69 8.32
CA ALA A 149 -15.47 -31.53 7.51
C ALA A 149 -16.58 -30.70 8.19
N ARG A 150 -17.50 -31.36 8.89
CA ARG A 150 -18.66 -30.71 9.53
C ARG A 150 -18.26 -29.91 10.78
N LEU A 151 -17.35 -30.45 11.60
CA LEU A 151 -16.90 -29.79 12.84
C LEU A 151 -15.77 -28.78 12.61
N HIS A 152 -14.79 -29.11 11.75
CA HIS A 152 -13.55 -28.31 11.62
C HIS A 152 -13.13 -28.01 10.18
N GLY A 153 -13.95 -28.36 9.18
CA GLY A 153 -13.57 -28.27 7.75
C GLY A 153 -13.22 -26.86 7.27
N ARG A 154 -13.86 -25.83 7.84
CA ARG A 154 -13.54 -24.41 7.55
C ARG A 154 -12.31 -23.90 8.31
N ALA A 155 -12.11 -24.34 9.55
CA ALA A 155 -10.97 -23.92 10.38
C ALA A 155 -9.65 -24.53 9.90
N LEU A 156 -9.67 -25.78 9.45
CA LEU A 156 -8.50 -26.53 8.97
C LEU A 156 -8.22 -26.34 7.47
N GLY A 157 -8.93 -25.41 6.83
CA GLY A 157 -8.77 -25.08 5.41
C GLY A 157 -7.53 -24.23 5.11
N THR A 158 -7.37 -23.85 3.85
CA THR A 158 -6.40 -22.84 3.42
C THR A 158 -7.12 -21.58 2.95
N CYS A 159 -6.64 -20.42 3.36
CA CYS A 159 -7.14 -19.13 2.90
C CYS A 159 -6.07 -18.41 2.08
N CYS A 160 -6.46 -17.76 0.98
CA CYS A 160 -5.58 -16.88 0.24
C CYS A 160 -6.35 -15.70 -0.34
N LEU A 161 -5.61 -14.62 -0.59
CA LEU A 161 -6.13 -13.44 -1.25
C LEU A 161 -5.85 -13.57 -2.76
N ALA A 162 -6.88 -13.37 -3.57
CA ALA A 162 -6.78 -13.35 -5.02
C ALA A 162 -7.15 -11.96 -5.51
N LEU A 163 -6.25 -11.39 -6.31
CA LEU A 163 -6.39 -10.05 -6.88
C LEU A 163 -6.74 -10.19 -8.35
N GLU A 164 -7.83 -9.57 -8.76
CA GLU A 164 -8.16 -9.39 -10.17
C GLU A 164 -7.62 -8.03 -10.61
N LEU A 165 -6.88 -8.00 -11.69
CA LEU A 165 -6.24 -6.82 -12.25
C LEU A 165 -7.15 -6.17 -13.30
N HIS A 166 -6.96 -4.87 -13.56
CA HIS A 166 -7.71 -4.17 -14.61
C HIS A 166 -7.50 -4.74 -16.02
N ASN A 167 -6.41 -5.47 -16.26
CA ASN A 167 -6.15 -6.18 -17.53
C ASN A 167 -6.81 -7.58 -17.61
N GLY A 168 -7.72 -7.91 -16.68
CA GLY A 168 -8.40 -9.20 -16.62
C GLY A 168 -7.56 -10.35 -16.07
N ARG A 169 -6.29 -10.14 -15.72
CA ARG A 169 -5.43 -11.18 -15.14
C ARG A 169 -5.73 -11.36 -13.65
N ALA A 170 -5.65 -12.59 -13.16
CA ALA A 170 -5.79 -12.91 -11.75
C ALA A 170 -4.46 -13.30 -11.12
N VAL A 171 -4.08 -12.63 -10.02
CA VAL A 171 -2.89 -12.94 -9.22
C VAL A 171 -3.32 -13.62 -7.92
N LYS A 172 -2.88 -14.87 -7.76
CA LYS A 172 -3.07 -15.61 -6.51
C LYS A 172 -1.89 -15.37 -5.57
N LEU A 173 -2.18 -14.77 -4.43
CA LEU A 173 -1.18 -14.53 -3.40
C LEU A 173 -0.92 -15.81 -2.59
N PRO A 174 0.23 -15.88 -1.89
CA PRO A 174 0.56 -16.94 -0.93
C PRO A 174 -0.61 -17.40 -0.07
N ARG A 175 -0.66 -18.71 0.20
CA ARG A 175 -1.71 -19.34 1.00
C ARG A 175 -1.31 -19.33 2.47
N THR A 176 -2.30 -19.19 3.34
CA THR A 176 -2.14 -19.34 4.79
C THR A 176 -3.21 -20.26 5.36
N GLY A 177 -3.07 -20.62 6.64
CA GLY A 177 -3.94 -21.57 7.32
C GLY A 177 -5.25 -20.90 7.68
N GLY A 178 -6.36 -21.59 7.50
CA GLY A 178 -7.69 -21.06 7.81
C GLY A 178 -7.86 -20.68 9.28
N TRP A 179 -7.20 -21.38 10.20
CA TRP A 179 -7.32 -21.10 11.63
C TRP A 179 -6.49 -19.89 12.06
N ALA A 180 -5.17 -19.93 11.86
CA ALA A 180 -4.28 -18.86 12.33
C ALA A 180 -4.21 -17.65 11.38
N GLY A 181 -4.43 -17.84 10.07
CA GLY A 181 -4.17 -16.82 9.05
C GLY A 181 -5.42 -16.19 8.44
N ARG A 182 -6.63 -16.65 8.78
CA ARG A 182 -7.87 -16.11 8.19
C ARG A 182 -8.09 -14.64 8.56
N ARG A 183 -7.95 -14.29 9.85
CA ARG A 183 -8.15 -12.91 10.32
C ARG A 183 -7.21 -11.92 9.62
N SER A 184 -5.94 -12.29 9.44
CA SER A 184 -4.95 -11.42 8.78
C SER A 184 -5.21 -11.28 7.27
N VAL A 185 -5.66 -12.35 6.60
CA VAL A 185 -6.12 -12.25 5.20
C VAL A 185 -7.38 -11.39 5.06
N GLU A 186 -8.34 -11.55 5.97
CA GLU A 186 -9.55 -10.73 6.01
C GLU A 186 -9.22 -9.26 6.24
N GLN A 187 -8.38 -8.94 7.23
CA GLN A 187 -7.88 -7.59 7.49
C GLN A 187 -7.19 -6.98 6.26
N ALA A 188 -6.30 -7.73 5.60
CA ALA A 188 -5.65 -7.28 4.38
C ALA A 188 -6.66 -7.01 3.25
N SER A 189 -7.71 -7.82 3.13
CA SER A 189 -8.76 -7.62 2.13
C SER A 189 -9.64 -6.40 2.41
N VAL A 190 -9.99 -6.18 3.69
CA VAL A 190 -10.76 -5.01 4.13
C VAL A 190 -9.95 -3.75 3.88
N PHE A 191 -8.67 -3.75 4.25
CA PHE A 191 -7.76 -2.64 4.00
C PHE A 191 -7.68 -2.29 2.51
N LEU A 192 -7.52 -3.27 1.62
CA LEU A 192 -7.52 -3.02 0.17
C LEU A 192 -8.83 -2.41 -0.33
N ARG A 193 -9.97 -2.94 0.12
CA ARG A 193 -11.29 -2.45 -0.28
C ARG A 193 -11.51 -1.01 0.19
N GLN A 194 -11.14 -0.70 1.43
CA GLN A 194 -11.19 0.67 1.96
C GLN A 194 -10.35 1.63 1.12
N ARG A 195 -9.11 1.25 0.79
CA ARG A 195 -8.25 2.09 -0.07
C ARG A 195 -8.77 2.25 -1.49
N GLN A 196 -9.40 1.22 -2.07
CA GLN A 196 -10.05 1.34 -3.37
C GLN A 196 -11.22 2.34 -3.34
N LEU A 197 -12.00 2.35 -2.25
CA LEU A 197 -13.10 3.30 -2.06
C LEU A 197 -12.59 4.74 -1.90
N GLU A 198 -11.59 4.96 -1.05
CA GLU A 198 -10.96 6.28 -0.84
C GLU A 198 -10.39 6.83 -2.16
N THR A 199 -9.63 6.01 -2.89
CA THR A 199 -9.05 6.43 -4.18
C THR A 199 -10.13 6.77 -5.20
N ALA A 200 -11.25 6.04 -5.19
CA ALA A 200 -12.38 6.33 -6.08
C ALA A 200 -13.11 7.63 -5.69
N GLN A 201 -13.19 7.96 -4.39
CA GLN A 201 -13.74 9.22 -3.89
C GLN A 201 -12.84 10.40 -4.26
N GLU A 202 -11.54 10.32 -3.98
CA GLU A 202 -10.54 11.34 -4.35
C GLU A 202 -10.58 11.63 -5.86
N ARG A 203 -10.67 10.59 -6.71
CA ARG A 203 -10.81 10.76 -8.16
C ARG A 203 -12.09 11.49 -8.56
N ARG A 204 -13.21 11.22 -7.87
CA ARG A 204 -14.49 11.90 -8.13
C ARG A 204 -14.46 13.35 -7.69
N GLU A 205 -13.83 13.63 -6.56
CA GLU A 205 -13.65 14.99 -6.03
C GLU A 205 -12.74 15.81 -6.94
N ASN A 206 -11.57 15.29 -7.31
CA ASN A 206 -10.67 15.93 -8.25
C ASN A 206 -11.35 16.19 -9.61
N ALA A 207 -12.13 15.24 -10.12
CA ALA A 207 -12.89 15.43 -11.36
C ALA A 207 -13.97 16.52 -11.21
N ARG A 208 -14.61 16.66 -10.04
CA ARG A 208 -15.57 17.74 -9.76
C ARG A 208 -14.86 19.09 -9.65
N GLU A 209 -13.71 19.14 -9.01
CA GLU A 209 -12.89 20.35 -8.89
C GLU A 209 -12.37 20.83 -10.23
N GLN A 210 -11.83 19.92 -11.05
CA GLN A 210 -11.43 20.24 -12.43
C GLN A 210 -12.59 20.81 -13.24
N ARG A 211 -13.77 20.19 -13.19
CA ARG A 211 -14.98 20.73 -13.84
C ARG A 211 -15.39 22.10 -13.30
N ARG A 212 -15.21 22.36 -12.00
CA ARG A 212 -15.49 23.68 -11.40
C ARG A 212 -14.47 24.72 -11.85
N ALA A 213 -13.19 24.36 -11.91
CA ALA A 213 -12.11 25.21 -12.40
C ALA A 213 -12.31 25.55 -13.88
N GLU A 214 -12.65 24.58 -14.72
CA GLU A 214 -12.99 24.79 -16.13
C GLU A 214 -14.20 25.73 -16.29
N ARG A 215 -15.25 25.56 -15.48
CA ARG A 215 -16.41 26.47 -15.49
C ARG A 215 -16.03 27.89 -15.08
N ARG A 216 -15.15 28.06 -14.09
CA ARG A 216 -14.63 29.38 -13.68
C ARG A 216 -13.75 29.98 -14.77
N ALA A 217 -12.85 29.21 -15.37
CA ALA A 217 -12.02 29.64 -16.49
C ALA A 217 -12.89 30.09 -17.67
N ARG A 218 -13.94 29.33 -18.02
CA ARG A 218 -14.90 29.72 -19.06
C ARG A 218 -15.63 31.03 -18.77
N ARG A 219 -15.93 31.32 -17.49
CA ARG A 219 -16.53 32.61 -17.06
C ARG A 219 -15.53 33.77 -17.07
N LEU A 220 -14.23 33.48 -16.95
CA LEU A 220 -13.16 34.48 -16.96
C LEU A 220 -12.66 34.79 -18.38
N ILE A 221 -13.02 33.99 -19.38
CA ILE A 221 -12.82 34.35 -20.78
C ILE A 221 -13.83 35.45 -21.08
N PRO A 222 -13.41 36.72 -21.25
CA PRO A 222 -14.35 37.80 -21.54
C PRO A 222 -15.07 37.46 -22.84
N GLU A 223 -16.40 37.55 -22.83
CA GLU A 223 -17.20 37.28 -24.01
C GLU A 223 -16.72 38.17 -25.18
N ALA A 224 -16.83 37.67 -26.42
CA ALA A 224 -16.43 38.46 -27.59
C ALA A 224 -17.14 39.82 -27.66
N SER A 225 -18.35 39.91 -27.10
CA SER A 225 -19.13 41.13 -26.85
C SER A 225 -18.44 42.09 -25.87
N GLU A 226 -17.96 41.62 -24.72
CA GLU A 226 -17.22 42.42 -23.74
C GLU A 226 -15.88 42.92 -24.28
N MET A 227 -15.18 42.09 -25.06
CA MET A 227 -13.95 42.50 -25.76
C MET A 227 -14.20 43.58 -26.81
N ARG A 228 -15.34 43.52 -27.52
CA ARG A 228 -15.78 44.58 -28.45
C ARG A 228 -16.12 45.86 -27.69
N LEU A 229 -16.92 45.78 -26.63
CA LEU A 229 -17.28 46.92 -25.77
C LEU A 229 -16.04 47.59 -25.17
N LYS A 230 -15.05 46.82 -24.71
CA LYS A 230 -13.77 47.37 -24.22
C LYS A 230 -13.01 48.13 -25.31
N ARG A 231 -12.96 47.60 -26.53
CA ARG A 231 -12.32 48.29 -27.68
C ARG A 231 -13.07 49.58 -28.02
N GLU A 232 -14.39 49.54 -27.99
CA GLU A 232 -15.25 50.69 -28.28
C GLU A 232 -15.13 51.79 -27.21
N ILE A 233 -15.10 51.43 -25.93
CA ILE A 233 -14.84 52.38 -24.83
C ILE A 233 -13.46 53.02 -24.96
N VAL A 234 -12.43 52.25 -25.31
CA VAL A 234 -11.07 52.78 -25.53
C VAL A 234 -11.06 53.73 -26.73
N ALA A 235 -11.73 53.38 -27.83
CA ALA A 235 -11.85 54.24 -29.01
C ALA A 235 -12.60 55.54 -28.70
N LEU A 236 -13.69 55.48 -27.93
CA LEU A 236 -14.46 56.64 -27.51
C LEU A 236 -13.65 57.56 -26.57
N ARG A 237 -12.86 57.00 -25.65
CA ARG A 237 -11.95 57.79 -24.80
C ARG A 237 -10.88 58.50 -25.62
N ALA A 238 -10.31 57.84 -26.62
CA ALA A 238 -9.33 58.44 -27.52
C ALA A 238 -9.95 59.55 -28.39
N ALA A 239 -11.15 59.33 -28.92
CA ALA A 239 -11.88 60.34 -29.69
C ALA A 239 -12.24 61.57 -28.85
N ARG A 240 -12.66 61.36 -27.59
CA ARG A 240 -12.98 62.44 -26.66
C ARG A 240 -11.76 63.28 -26.31
N SER A 241 -10.62 62.66 -25.99
CA SER A 241 -9.40 63.40 -25.69
C SER A 241 -8.88 64.19 -26.90
N HIS A 242 -9.06 63.65 -28.12
CA HIS A 242 -8.74 64.36 -29.35
C HIS A 242 -9.64 65.60 -29.55
N ASN A 243 -10.94 65.45 -29.34
CA ASN A 243 -11.92 66.55 -29.46
C ASN A 243 -11.70 67.63 -28.39
N GLU A 244 -11.38 67.24 -27.15
CA GLU A 244 -10.99 68.18 -26.08
C GLU A 244 -9.71 68.96 -26.42
N ARG A 245 -8.71 68.31 -27.04
CA ARG A 245 -7.51 69.01 -27.56
C ARG A 245 -7.85 69.99 -28.68
N GLN A 246 -8.71 69.61 -29.63
CA GLN A 246 -9.15 70.51 -30.71
C GLN A 246 -9.90 71.72 -30.14
N ARG A 247 -10.81 71.52 -29.19
CA ARG A 247 -11.52 72.61 -28.50
C ARG A 247 -10.60 73.52 -27.71
N ALA A 248 -9.55 72.96 -27.08
CA ALA A 248 -8.53 73.74 -26.41
C ALA A 248 -7.73 74.60 -27.40
N MET A 249 -7.39 74.06 -28.58
CA MET A 249 -6.71 74.81 -29.64
C MET A 249 -7.59 75.92 -30.23
N THR A 250 -8.89 75.69 -30.47
CA THR A 250 -9.80 76.73 -30.94
C THR A 250 -10.03 77.82 -29.89
N ARG A 251 -10.16 77.46 -28.60
CA ARG A 251 -10.22 78.45 -27.51
C ARG A 251 -8.94 79.26 -27.38
N PHE A 252 -7.77 78.67 -27.64
CA PHE A 252 -6.52 79.41 -27.69
C PHE A 252 -6.49 80.47 -28.80
N HIS A 253 -7.21 80.25 -29.90
CA HIS A 253 -7.34 81.24 -30.97
C HIS A 253 -8.34 82.35 -30.68
N GLU A 254 -9.29 82.14 -29.76
CA GLU A 254 -10.29 83.14 -29.34
C GLU A 254 -9.86 83.97 -28.13
N LEU A 255 -8.75 83.61 -27.48
CA LEU A 255 -8.20 84.46 -26.42
C LEU A 255 -7.66 85.75 -27.05
N PRO A 256 -8.16 86.94 -26.65
CA PRO A 256 -7.55 88.18 -27.07
C PRO A 256 -6.07 88.15 -26.67
N PRO A 257 -5.16 88.67 -27.53
CA PRO A 257 -3.74 88.65 -27.26
C PRO A 257 -3.51 89.17 -25.84
N PRO A 258 -2.70 88.48 -25.01
CA PRO A 258 -2.46 88.94 -23.65
C PRO A 258 -1.98 90.38 -23.76
N GLU A 259 -2.73 91.30 -23.13
CA GLU A 259 -2.24 92.66 -22.93
C GLU A 259 -0.88 92.52 -22.28
N ARG A 260 0.16 92.90 -23.05
CA ARG A 260 1.52 93.06 -22.55
C ARG A 260 1.38 93.91 -21.30
N ASN A 261 1.62 93.32 -20.15
CA ASN A 261 1.70 94.04 -18.89
C ASN A 261 3.19 94.37 -18.70
N PRO A 262 3.65 95.60 -19.03
CA PRO A 262 5.05 95.98 -18.89
C PRO A 262 5.33 96.36 -17.44
N SER A 263 5.31 95.41 -16.51
CA SER A 263 5.71 95.73 -15.13
C SER A 263 6.02 94.48 -14.28
N VAL A 264 7.00 93.67 -14.69
CA VAL A 264 7.83 92.93 -13.71
C VAL A 264 9.26 92.85 -14.27
N SER A 265 9.87 94.02 -14.41
CA SER A 265 11.29 94.14 -14.11
C SER A 265 11.43 94.07 -12.59
N ASP A 266 12.54 93.46 -12.15
CA ASP A 266 13.11 93.57 -10.82
C ASP A 266 12.31 92.96 -9.68
N THR A 267 12.75 91.79 -9.19
CA THR A 267 12.96 91.53 -7.76
C THR A 267 13.79 90.24 -7.59
N LEU A 268 15.09 90.45 -7.33
CA LEU A 268 15.99 89.72 -6.42
C LEU A 268 16.44 88.30 -6.83
N MET A 269 17.71 88.05 -7.17
CA MET A 269 18.94 88.09 -6.33
C MET A 269 18.81 87.31 -5.01
N LEU A 270 19.78 86.41 -4.82
CA LEU A 270 20.21 85.78 -3.54
C LEU A 270 19.23 84.71 -3.05
N THR A 271 19.57 83.42 -2.97
CA THR A 271 20.82 82.75 -2.55
C THR A 271 20.86 81.32 -3.09
#